data_AF-K0VWA0-F1
#
_entry.id   AF-K0VWA0-F1
#
_cell.length_a   1.000
_cell.length_b   1.000
_cell.length_c   1.000
_cell.angle_alpha   90.00
_cell.angle_beta   90.00
_cell.angle_gamma   90.00
#
_symmetry.space_group_name_H-M   'P 1'
#
loop_
_entity.id
_entity.type
_entity.pdbx_description
1 polymer ?
#
loop_
_entity_poly.entity_id
_entity_poly.type
_entity_poly.pdbx_seq_one_letter_code
_entity_poly.pdbx_strand_id
1 'polypeptide(L)' 'MRTLLSALTLCIAVALCMPSAIYVRLPGYAFKTNPKCERHEPKTKFDARCDWPRLGYKDFTPPLITVLGI' A
#
# COMPACT_ATOMS: atom_id res chain seq x y z
N MET A 1 -10.85 36.98 -9.16
CA MET A 1 -11.70 36.02 -8.42
C MET A 1 -11.78 34.63 -9.07
N ARG A 2 -11.97 34.51 -10.39
CA ARG A 2 -12.00 33.20 -11.09
C ARG A 2 -10.77 32.32 -10.89
N THR A 3 -9.58 32.90 -10.87
CA THR A 3 -8.30 32.15 -10.68
C THR A 3 -8.18 31.55 -9.28
N LEU A 4 -8.63 32.27 -8.25
CA LEU A 4 -8.66 31.79 -6.86
C LEU A 4 -9.64 30.64 -6.68
N LEU A 5 -10.82 30.74 -7.30
CA LEU A 5 -11.82 29.67 -7.33
C LEU A 5 -11.28 28.40 -7.99
N SER A 6 -10.57 28.56 -9.13
CA SER A 6 -10.00 27.44 -9.87
C SER A 6 -8.86 26.75 -9.09
N ALA A 7 -8.00 27.52 -8.42
CA ALA A 7 -6.97 26.98 -7.55
C ALA A 7 -7.58 26.20 -6.36
N LEU A 8 -8.64 26.74 -5.74
CA LEU A 8 -9.33 26.09 -4.63
C LEU A 8 -9.95 24.75 -5.05
N THR A 9 -10.61 24.70 -6.21
CA THR A 9 -11.17 23.45 -6.75
C THR A 9 -10.10 22.40 -7.04
N LEU A 10 -8.92 22.82 -7.52
CA LEU A 10 -7.81 21.91 -7.78
C LEU A 10 -7.24 21.35 -6.47
N CYS A 11 -7.08 22.17 -5.44
CA CYS A 11 -6.61 21.71 -4.13
C CYS A 11 -7.56 20.68 -3.49
N ILE A 12 -8.88 20.90 -3.59
CA ILE A 12 -9.88 19.95 -3.09
C ILE A 12 -9.81 18.61 -3.84
N ALA A 13 -9.66 18.65 -5.18
CA ALA A 13 -9.52 17.45 -5.99
C ALA A 13 -8.26 16.64 -5.61
N VAL A 14 -7.13 17.31 -5.36
CA VAL A 14 -5.89 16.64 -4.92
C VAL A 14 -6.04 16.02 -3.53
N ALA A 15 -6.68 16.71 -2.58
CA ALA A 15 -6.90 16.18 -1.23
C ALA A 15 -7.80 14.94 -1.20
N LEU A 16 -8.83 14.87 -2.06
CA LEU A 16 -9.72 13.72 -2.17
C LEU A 16 -9.11 12.54 -2.93
N CYS A 17 -8.09 12.78 -3.77
CA CYS A 17 -7.42 11.75 -4.57
C CYS A 17 -6.18 11.16 -3.87
N MET A 18 -5.76 11.73 -2.73
CA MET A 18 -4.70 11.14 -1.92
C MET A 18 -5.20 9.79 -1.37
N PRO A 19 -4.49 8.67 -1.62
CA PRO A 19 -4.81 7.41 -0.97
C PRO A 19 -4.74 7.67 0.53
N SER A 20 -5.90 7.62 1.20
CA SER A 20 -5.98 7.92 2.62
C SER A 20 -5.01 7.03 3.40
N ALA A 21 -4.63 7.47 4.60
CA ALA A 21 -3.88 6.69 5.57
C ALA A 21 -4.71 5.50 6.11
N ILE A 22 -5.34 4.74 5.21
CA ILE A 22 -6.18 3.58 5.48
C ILE A 22 -5.38 2.55 6.27
N TYR A 23 -4.07 2.46 6.01
CA TYR A 23 -3.16 1.55 6.68
C TYR A 23 -2.57 2.18 7.95
N VAL A 24 -2.90 1.59 9.09
CA VAL A 24 -2.46 2.04 10.41
C VAL A 24 -1.62 0.95 11.10
N ARG A 25 -0.77 1.35 12.06
CA ARG A 25 -0.08 0.40 12.95
C ARG A 25 -0.96 0.14 14.16
N LEU A 26 -1.32 -1.12 14.40
CA LEU A 26 -2.13 -1.53 15.53
C LEU A 26 -1.26 -2.24 16.59
N PRO A 27 -1.54 -2.08 17.90
CA PRO A 27 -0.87 -2.87 18.93
C PRO A 27 -1.06 -4.38 18.70
N GLY A 28 0.02 -5.16 18.77
CA GLY A 28 0.00 -6.61 18.53
C GLY A 28 -0.11 -7.03 17.06
N TYR A 29 -0.04 -6.10 16.10
CA TYR A 29 0.06 -6.42 14.68
C TYR A 29 1.48 -6.23 14.17
N ALA A 30 1.97 -7.20 13.40
CA ALA A 30 3.30 -7.14 12.82
C ALA A 30 3.39 -6.16 11.63
N PHE A 31 2.27 -5.92 10.93
CA PHE A 31 2.21 -5.14 9.68
C PHE A 31 1.31 -3.91 9.81
N LYS A 32 1.46 -2.92 8.94
CA LYS A 32 0.46 -1.85 8.82
C LYS A 32 -0.75 -2.43 8.09
N THR A 33 -1.94 -2.28 8.65
CA THR A 33 -3.16 -2.92 8.14
C THR A 33 -4.27 -1.89 7.93
N ASN A 34 -5.15 -2.15 6.97
CA ASN A 34 -6.45 -1.50 6.90
C ASN A 34 -7.32 -2.09 8.03
N PRO A 35 -7.77 -1.30 9.02
CA PRO A 35 -8.52 -1.80 10.17
C PRO A 35 -9.94 -2.27 9.80
N LYS A 36 -10.46 -1.86 8.64
CA LYS A 36 -11.78 -2.24 8.13
C LYS A 36 -11.72 -3.38 7.10
N CYS A 37 -10.54 -3.93 6.83
CA CYS A 37 -10.38 -5.01 5.87
C CYS A 37 -10.66 -6.37 6.50
N GLU A 38 -11.44 -7.21 5.82
CA GLU A 38 -11.68 -8.59 6.22
C GLU A 38 -10.46 -9.45 5.93
N ARG A 39 -9.74 -9.79 7.00
CA ARG A 39 -8.53 -10.60 6.93
C ARG A 39 -8.85 -12.06 6.65
N HIS A 40 -8.02 -12.66 5.79
CA HIS A 40 -8.01 -14.09 5.50
C HIS A 40 -6.87 -14.77 6.25
N GLU A 41 -5.80 -14.04 6.54
CA GLU A 41 -4.65 -14.52 7.30
C GLU A 41 -4.71 -14.08 8.78
N PRO A 42 -4.15 -14.87 9.71
CA PRO A 42 -3.96 -14.50 11.11
C PRO A 42 -3.22 -13.16 11.27
N LYS A 43 -3.41 -12.48 12.40
CA LYS A 43 -2.75 -11.18 12.71
C LYS A 43 -1.21 -11.24 12.74
N THR A 44 -0.65 -12.44 12.93
CA THR A 44 0.78 -12.73 12.93
C THR A 44 1.36 -12.92 11.52
N LYS A 45 0.51 -13.08 10.50
CA LYS A 45 0.90 -13.28 9.09
C LYS A 45 0.48 -12.10 8.23
N PHE A 46 1.26 -11.86 7.17
CA PHE A 46 0.99 -10.80 6.21
C PHE A 46 -0.19 -11.19 5.31
N ASP A 47 -1.23 -10.37 5.30
CA ASP A 47 -2.37 -10.50 4.39
C ASP A 47 -2.24 -9.51 3.24
N ALA A 48 -1.95 -9.98 2.03
CA ALA A 48 -1.76 -9.10 0.87
C ALA A 48 -2.99 -8.25 0.49
N ARG A 49 -4.18 -8.56 1.01
CA ARG A 49 -5.39 -7.76 0.81
C ARG A 49 -5.51 -6.63 1.83
N CYS A 50 -5.10 -6.89 3.07
CA CYS A 50 -5.33 -6.00 4.19
C CYS A 50 -4.08 -5.25 4.66
N ASP A 51 -2.89 -5.80 4.44
CA ASP A 51 -1.63 -5.28 4.91
C ASP A 51 -0.86 -4.52 3.82
N TRP A 52 -0.13 -3.50 4.26
CA TRP A 52 0.73 -2.66 3.43
C TRP A 52 2.09 -2.41 4.11
N PRO A 53 3.19 -2.24 3.34
CA PRO A 53 3.29 -2.46 1.89
C PRO A 53 3.30 -3.95 1.57
N ARG A 54 2.85 -4.31 0.36
CA ARG A 54 3.17 -5.63 -0.21
C ARG A 54 4.68 -5.68 -0.38
N LEU A 55 5.35 -6.45 0.48
CA LEU A 55 6.79 -6.68 0.36
C LEU A 55 7.03 -7.63 -0.82
N GLY A 56 7.77 -7.14 -1.82
CA GLY A 56 8.07 -7.83 -3.08
C GLY A 56 8.04 -6.84 -4.25
N TYR A 57 8.90 -7.04 -5.26
CA TYR A 57 8.83 -6.21 -6.48
C TYR A 57 7.74 -6.78 -7.40
N LYS A 58 6.83 -5.91 -7.87
CA LYS A 58 6.05 -6.23 -9.07
C LYS A 58 7.07 -6.50 -10.19
N ASP A 59 6.98 -7.68 -10.79
CA ASP A 59 7.90 -8.18 -11.83
C ASP A 59 9.31 -8.59 -11.34
N PHE A 60 9.45 -9.00 -10.06
CA PHE A 60 10.67 -9.68 -9.62
C PHE A 60 10.85 -11.02 -10.35
N THR A 61 11.75 -11.07 -11.33
CA THR A 61 12.29 -12.32 -11.86
C THR A 61 13.60 -12.59 -11.14
N PRO A 62 13.72 -13.67 -10.34
CA PRO A 62 15.00 -14.03 -9.74
C PRO A 62 16.03 -14.24 -10.86
N PRO A 63 17.32 -13.91 -10.64
CA PRO A 63 18.35 -14.18 -11.63
C PRO A 63 18.30 -15.67 -11.98
N LEU A 64 18.25 -15.97 -13.28
CA LEU A 64 18.45 -17.34 -13.78
C LEU A 64 19.84 -17.75 -13.28
N ILE A 65 19.86 -18.58 -12.24
CA ILE A 65 21.07 -19.30 -11.85
C ILE A 65 21.32 -20.23 -13.05
N THR A 66 22.10 -19.74 -14.02
CA THR A 66 22.74 -20.63 -14.96
C THR A 66 23.69 -21.41 -14.09
N VAL A 67 23.30 -22.63 -13.72
CA VAL A 67 24.25 -23.64 -13.28
C VAL A 67 25.11 -23.92 -14.51
N LEU A 68 26.05 -23.02 -14.81
CA LEU A 68 27.28 -23.39 -15.47
C LEU A 68 28.01 -24.21 -14.41
N GLY A 69 27.66 -25.49 -14.38
CA GLY A 69 28.51 -26.51 -13.82
C GLY A 69 29.83 -26.43 -14.57
N ILE A 70 30.78 -25.78 -13.93
CA ILE A 70 32.20 -25.98 -14.16
C ILE A 70 32.63 -27.04 -13.15
#